data_AF-A0A847PE84-F1
#
_entry.id   AF-A0A847PE84-F1
#
_cell.length_a   1.000
_cell.length_b   1.000
_cell.length_c   1.000
_cell.angle_alpha   90.00
_cell.angle_beta   90.00
_cell.angle_gamma   90.00
#
_symmetry.space_group_name_H-M   'P 1'
#
loop_
_entity.id
_entity.type
_entity.pdbx_description
1 polymer ?
#
loop_
_entity_poly.entity_id
_entity_poly.type
_entity_poly.pdbx_seq_one_letter_code
_entity_poly.pdbx_strand_id
1 'polypeptide(L)' 'FVAADRALRLERCRQRGWSEAELARREAFFIPSPERRARSDYVIENHGSLEDLRKNVRTIYERMKGARGCI' A
#
# COMPACT_ATOMS: atom_id res chain seq x y z
N PHE A 1 5.70 0.42 2.13
CA PHE A 1 4.71 0.93 1.16
C PHE A 1 3.47 0.03 1.11
N VAL A 2 2.26 0.59 0.97
CA VAL A 2 1.04 -0.20 0.72
C VAL A 2 0.69 -0.09 -0.75
N ALA A 3 0.80 -1.19 -1.47
CA ALA A 3 0.56 -1.27 -2.90
C ALA A 3 -0.84 -1.82 -3.19
N ALA A 4 -1.42 -1.36 -4.29
CA ALA A 4 -2.63 -1.91 -4.86
C ALA A 4 -2.67 -1.59 -6.36
N ASP A 5 -3.35 -2.44 -7.13
CA ASP A 5 -3.50 -2.29 -8.57
C ASP A 5 -4.22 -0.99 -8.90
N ARG A 6 -3.81 -0.36 -9.99
CA ARG A 6 -4.37 0.93 -10.38
C ARG A 6 -5.88 0.87 -10.55
N ALA A 7 -6.39 -0.16 -11.22
CA ALA A 7 -7.82 -0.36 -11.43
C ALA A 7 -8.58 -0.47 -10.09
N LEU A 8 -8.07 -1.26 -9.15
CA LEU A 8 -8.67 -1.44 -7.82
C LEU A 8 -8.65 -0.14 -7.00
N ARG A 9 -7.55 0.62 -7.06
CA ARG A 9 -7.46 1.92 -6.40
C ARG A 9 -8.46 2.91 -6.99
N LEU A 10 -8.60 2.95 -8.31
CA LEU A 10 -9.56 3.80 -8.99
C LEU A 10 -11.00 3.45 -8.60
N GLU A 11 -11.33 2.16 -8.56
CA GLU A 11 -12.66 1.69 -8.11
C GLU A 11 -12.98 2.17 -6.68
N ARG A 12 -12.04 1.97 -5.75
CA ARG A 12 -12.18 2.47 -4.37
C ARG A 12 -12.24 3.99 -4.28
N CYS A 13 -11.60 4.71 -5.20
CA CYS A 13 -11.68 6.17 -5.27
C CYS A 13 -13.06 6.63 -5.76
N ARG A 14 -13.62 5.95 -6.77
CA ARG A 14 -14.98 6.22 -7.26
C ARG A 14 -16.03 6.04 -6.16
N GLN A 15 -15.90 4.99 -5.34
CA GLN A 15 -16.77 4.76 -4.17
C GLN A 15 -16.70 5.89 -3.13
N ARG A 16 -15.62 6.69 -3.12
CA ARG A 16 -15.45 7.88 -2.26
C ARG A 16 -15.79 9.19 -2.98
N GLY A 17 -16.35 9.12 -4.20
CA GLY A 17 -16.68 10.28 -5.00
C GLY A 17 -15.49 10.94 -5.71
N TRP A 18 -14.35 10.26 -5.83
CA TRP A 18 -13.18 10.79 -6.54
C TRP A 18 -13.16 10.34 -7.99
N SER A 19 -12.84 11.27 -8.89
CA SER A 19 -12.60 10.99 -10.29
C SER A 19 -11.22 10.39 -10.53
N GLU A 20 -11.00 9.85 -11.73
CA GLU A 20 -9.68 9.41 -12.16
C GLU A 20 -8.67 10.56 -12.21
N ALA A 21 -9.12 11.74 -12.65
CA ALA A 21 -8.29 12.95 -12.67
C ALA A 21 -7.87 13.36 -11.25
N GLU A 22 -8.77 13.25 -10.26
CA GLU A 22 -8.43 13.53 -8.87
C GLU A 22 -7.43 12.51 -8.30
N LEU A 23 -7.58 11.22 -8.63
CA LEU A 23 -6.59 10.21 -8.27
C LEU A 23 -5.22 10.53 -8.89
N ALA A 24 -5.16 10.82 -10.19
CA ALA A 24 -3.92 11.15 -10.88
C ALA A 24 -3.26 12.42 -10.32
N ARG A 25 -4.04 13.48 -10.05
CA ARG A 25 -3.56 14.73 -9.44
C ARG A 25 -2.93 14.47 -8.08
N ARG A 26 -3.56 13.62 -7.25
CA ARG A 26 -3.01 13.24 -5.94
C ARG A 26 -1.75 12.40 -6.06
N GLU A 27 -1.72 11.46 -7.00
CA GLU A 27 -0.56 10.60 -7.22
C GLU A 27 0.66 11.37 -7.72
N ALA A 28 0.47 12.46 -8.48
CA ALA A 28 1.55 13.31 -8.97
C ALA A 28 2.37 14.00 -7.85
N PHE A 29 1.83 14.10 -6.63
CA PHE A 29 2.58 14.63 -5.48
C PHE A 29 3.56 13.62 -4.86
N PHE A 30 3.46 12.35 -5.22
CA PHE A 30 4.33 11.30 -4.72
C PHE A 30 5.35 10.88 -5.78
N ILE A 31 6.45 10.28 -5.35
CA ILE A 31 7.32 9.54 -6.28
C ILE A 31 6.55 8.35 -6.89
N PRO A 32 6.87 7.91 -8.13
CA PRO A 32 6.18 6.82 -8.80
C PRO A 32 6.08 5.54 -7.97
N SER A 33 4.96 4.81 -8.08
CA SER A 33 4.72 3.59 -7.29
C SER A 33 5.82 2.52 -7.41
N PRO A 34 6.41 2.24 -8.59
CA PRO A 34 7.56 1.32 -8.70
C PRO A 34 8.75 1.77 -7.86
N GLU A 35 9.01 3.08 -7.82
CA GLU A 35 10.10 3.66 -7.03
C GLU A 35 9.80 3.61 -5.53
N ARG A 36 8.57 3.93 -5.11
CA ARG A 36 8.13 3.75 -3.70
C ARG A 36 8.30 2.31 -3.24
N ARG A 37 8.01 1.34 -4.11
CA ARG A 37 8.18 -0.08 -3.86
C ARG A 37 9.66 -0.42 -3.68
N ALA A 38 10.51 0.00 -4.60
CA ALA A 38 11.96 -0.26 -4.55
C ALA A 38 12.63 0.37 -3.31
N ARG A 39 12.18 1.54 -2.87
CA ARG A 39 12.72 2.26 -1.71
C ARG A 39 12.17 1.80 -0.35
N SER A 40 11.22 0.86 -0.30
CA SER A 40 10.59 0.44 0.95
C SER A 40 11.18 -0.87 1.48
N ASP A 41 11.47 -0.94 2.78
CA ASP A 41 11.89 -2.18 3.45
C ASP A 41 10.79 -3.26 3.44
N TYR A 42 9.53 -2.81 3.53
CA TYR A 42 8.36 -3.67 3.50
C TYR A 42 7.30 -3.15 2.55
N VAL A 43 6.69 -4.06 1.79
CA VAL A 43 5.57 -3.77 0.89
C VAL A 43 4.37 -4.64 1.28
N ILE A 44 3.21 -4.01 1.43
CA ILE A 44 1.94 -4.67 1.76
C ILE A 44 1.06 -4.65 0.51
N GLU A 45 0.74 -5.81 -0.05
CA GLU A 45 -0.22 -5.93 -1.14
C GLU A 45 -1.65 -5.84 -0.60
N ASN A 46 -2.41 -4.84 -1.07
CA ASN A 46 -3.79 -4.56 -0.71
C ASN A 46 -4.73 -4.84 -1.89
N HIS A 47 -4.61 -6.04 -2.46
CA HIS A 47 -5.41 -6.55 -3.58
C HIS A 47 -6.50 -7.53 -3.16
N GLY A 48 -6.43 -8.08 -1.95
CA GLY A 48 -7.29 -9.15 -1.47
C GLY A 48 -8.34 -8.71 -0.45
N SER A 49 -8.77 -9.69 0.36
CA SER A 49 -9.73 -9.47 1.44
C SER A 49 -9.10 -8.69 2.61
N LEU A 50 -9.95 -8.20 3.51
CA LEU A 50 -9.48 -7.62 4.77
C LEU A 50 -8.71 -8.64 5.62
N GLU A 51 -9.05 -9.93 5.50
CA GLU A 51 -8.35 -11.00 6.20
C GLU A 51 -6.91 -11.18 5.68
N ASP A 52 -6.74 -11.19 4.35
CA ASP A 52 -5.41 -11.27 3.72
C ASP A 52 -4.55 -10.07 4.11
N LEU A 53 -5.16 -8.88 4.08
CA LEU A 53 -4.49 -7.65 4.52
C LEU A 53 -4.05 -7.75 5.99
N ARG A 54 -4.92 -8.27 6.88
CA ARG A 54 -4.58 -8.48 8.30
C ARG A 54 -3.42 -9.46 8.47
N LYS A 55 -3.38 -10.57 7.72
CA LYS A 55 -2.28 -11.55 7.76
C LYS A 55 -0.95 -10.92 7.31
N ASN A 56 -0.96 -10.15 6.22
CA ASN A 56 0.22 -9.45 5.70
C ASN A 56 0.76 -8.43 6.70
N VAL A 57 -0.12 -7.59 7.25
CA VAL A 57 0.25 -6.58 8.27
C VAL A 57 0.84 -7.25 9.50
N ARG A 58 0.21 -8.32 10.01
CA ARG A 58 0.71 -9.06 11.18
C ARG A 58 2.10 -9.63 10.95
N THR A 59 2.34 -10.23 9.79
CA THR A 59 3.65 -10.80 9.44
C THR A 59 4.76 -9.74 9.48
N ILE A 60 4.52 -8.57 8.89
CA ILE A 60 5.49 -7.46 8.91
C ILE A 60 5.66 -6.92 10.33
N TYR A 61 4.58 -6.77 11.08
CA TYR A 61 4.62 -6.31 12.47
C TYR A 61 5.49 -7.21 13.35
N GLU A 62 5.32 -8.54 13.28
CA GLU A 62 6.14 -9.46 14.06
C GLU A 62 7.61 -9.44 13.64
N ARG A 63 7.92 -9.30 12.34
CA ARG A 63 9.30 -9.10 11.87
C ARG A 63 9.91 -7.83 12.44
N MET A 64 9.17 -6.73 12.45
CA MET A 64 9.61 -5.45 13.01
C MET A 64 9.76 -5.48 14.53
N LYS A 65 9.01 -6.33 15.24
CA LYS A 65 9.19 -6.54 16.68
C LYS A 65 10.40 -7.43 16.99
N GLY A 66 10.57 -8.52 16.25
CA GLY A 66 11.71 -9.43 16.41
C GLY A 66 13.05 -8.76 16.07
N ALA A 67 13.08 -7.87 15.08
CA ALA A 67 14.27 -7.12 14.70
C ALA A 67 14.71 -6.07 15.75
N ARG A 68 13.83 -5.67 16.69
CA ARG A 68 14.14 -4.72 17.77
C ARG A 68 14.80 -5.36 18.99
N GLY A 69 15.04 -6.68 18.98
CA GLY A 69 15.70 -7.41 20.06
C GLY A 69 17.21 -7.61 19.88
N CYS A 70 17.82 -6.95 18.89
CA CYS A 70 19.24 -7.10 18.58
C CYS A 70 19.90 -5.71 18.46
N ILE A 71 20.10 -5.05 19.60
CA ILE A 71 21.04 -3.94 19.82
C ILE A 71 21.45 -3.96 21.29
#